data_AF-A0A481YG75-F1
#
_entry.id   AF-A0A481YG75-F1
#
_cell.length_a   1.000
_cell.length_b   1.000
_cell.length_c   1.000
_cell.angle_alpha   90.00
_cell.angle_beta   90.00
_cell.angle_gamma   90.00
#
_symmetry.space_group_name_H-M   'P 1'
#
loop_
_entity.id
_entity.type
_entity.pdbx_description
1 polymer ?
#
loop_
_entity_poly.entity_id
_entity_poly.type
_entity_poly.pdbx_seq_one_letter_code
_entity_poly.pdbx_strand_id
1 'polypeptide(L)'
;MGLPQPVITRQMVLSELIKAGINQEIAEDLAYRYYKNELTHKDIEYLKENFDIKLEKVQDSLNNKIDNVRNELKADIEKVESNLKFEIEKVDSGLKSDIKELDNKIDTKFTELDNKIDKVETSLKSDIAFVSNEVALVRKDMDLVRKDMEINKMELNSQLVKITSKLESSSKLHYWMFGTVITLFVGTLLTLIPIVYSILNK
;
A
#
# COMPACT_ATOMS: atom_id res chain seq x y z
N MET A 1 -42.78 83.87 20.21
CA MET A 1 -43.59 83.78 21.44
C MET A 1 -45.05 83.92 21.04
N GLY A 2 -45.87 82.90 21.26
CA GLY A 2 -47.31 83.01 21.01
C GLY A 2 -47.93 83.97 22.04
N LEU A 3 -48.86 84.82 21.59
CA LEU A 3 -49.64 85.69 22.46
C LEU A 3 -50.34 84.86 23.57
N PRO A 4 -50.51 85.39 24.79
CA PRO A 4 -51.24 84.69 25.84
C PRO A 4 -52.68 84.44 25.37
N GLN A 5 -53.04 83.15 25.25
CA GLN A 5 -54.42 82.80 24.93
C GLN A 5 -55.30 83.07 26.15
N PRO A 6 -56.48 83.69 25.97
CA PRO A 6 -57.40 83.94 27.07
C PRO A 6 -57.83 82.60 27.68
N VAL A 7 -57.71 82.47 29.01
CA VAL A 7 -58.16 81.27 29.72
C VAL A 7 -59.68 81.28 29.79
N ILE A 8 -60.31 80.37 29.06
CA ILE A 8 -61.76 80.20 29.06
C ILE A 8 -62.17 79.51 30.37
N THR A 9 -62.91 80.21 31.23
CA THR A 9 -63.41 79.64 32.49
C THR A 9 -64.76 78.94 32.29
N ARG A 10 -65.12 77.98 33.16
CA ARG A 10 -66.44 77.34 33.15
C ARG A 10 -67.59 78.36 33.11
N GLN A 11 -67.48 79.44 33.89
CA GLN A 11 -68.53 80.46 33.98
C GLN A 11 -68.68 81.25 32.68
N MET A 12 -67.57 81.51 31.98
CA MET A 12 -67.61 82.16 30.66
C MET A 12 -68.37 81.29 29.66
N VAL A 13 -68.05 80.00 29.58
CA VAL A 13 -68.73 79.05 28.68
C VAL A 13 -70.22 78.92 29.04
N LEU A 14 -70.54 78.77 30.32
CA LEU A 14 -71.91 78.70 30.81
C LEU A 14 -72.72 79.93 30.40
N SER A 15 -72.15 81.13 30.59
CA SER A 15 -72.84 82.38 30.24
C SER A 15 -73.12 82.50 28.75
N GLU A 16 -72.20 82.04 27.89
CA GLU A 16 -72.37 82.07 26.44
C GLU A 16 -73.38 81.03 25.94
N LEU A 17 -73.40 79.83 26.54
CA LEU A 17 -74.39 78.79 26.22
C LEU A 17 -75.82 79.21 26.57
N ILE A 18 -76.02 79.86 27.73
CA ILE A 18 -77.33 80.41 28.13
C ILE A 18 -77.75 81.53 27.19
N LYS A 19 -76.84 82.44 26.81
CA LYS A 19 -77.12 83.50 25.82
C LYS A 19 -77.52 82.94 24.47
N ALA A 20 -76.95 81.79 24.07
CA ALA A 20 -77.32 81.07 22.85
C ALA A 20 -78.68 80.37 22.93
N GLY A 21 -79.41 80.48 24.06
CA GLY A 21 -80.74 79.91 24.25
C GLY A 21 -80.75 78.44 24.69
N ILE A 22 -79.61 77.90 25.12
CA ILE A 22 -79.53 76.54 25.67
C ILE A 22 -80.11 76.56 27.09
N ASN A 23 -80.91 75.53 27.41
CA ASN A 23 -81.47 75.36 28.75
C ASN A 23 -80.37 75.36 29.84
N GLN A 24 -80.63 76.03 30.97
CA GLN A 24 -79.68 76.18 32.07
C GLN A 24 -79.01 74.87 32.50
N GLU A 25 -79.78 73.79 32.68
CA GLU A 25 -79.26 72.49 33.12
C GLU A 25 -78.32 71.89 32.07
N ILE A 26 -78.68 72.00 30.80
CA ILE A 26 -77.88 71.53 29.66
C ILE A 26 -76.61 72.39 29.52
N ALA A 27 -76.70 73.70 29.72
CA ALA A 27 -75.59 74.63 29.64
C ALA A 27 -74.57 74.41 30.77
N GLU A 28 -75.04 74.09 31.98
CA GLU A 28 -74.19 73.78 33.13
C GLU A 28 -73.39 72.50 32.95
N ASP A 29 -74.03 71.45 32.39
CA ASP A 29 -73.38 70.18 32.04
C ASP A 29 -72.34 70.39 30.92
N LEU A 30 -72.70 71.06 29.82
CA LEU A 30 -71.77 71.32 28.71
C LEU A 30 -70.57 72.18 29.13
N ALA A 31 -70.78 73.23 29.92
CA ALA A 31 -69.70 74.08 30.43
C ALA A 31 -68.76 73.33 31.38
N TYR A 32 -69.31 72.42 32.19
CA TYR A 32 -68.52 71.56 33.06
C TYR A 32 -67.65 70.58 32.24
N ARG A 33 -68.24 69.89 31.25
CA ARG A 33 -67.54 68.97 30.34
C ARG A 33 -66.43 69.66 29.57
N TYR A 34 -66.69 70.88 29.08
CA TYR A 34 -65.70 71.71 28.41
C TYR A 34 -64.54 72.06 29.34
N TYR A 35 -64.82 72.60 30.54
CA TYR A 35 -63.79 73.00 31.49
C TYR A 35 -62.93 71.83 31.98
N LYS A 36 -63.51 70.64 32.07
CA LYS A 36 -62.81 69.40 32.45
C LYS A 36 -62.13 68.68 31.28
N ASN A 37 -62.24 69.19 30.06
CA ASN A 37 -61.72 68.55 28.84
C ASN A 37 -62.15 67.09 28.70
N GLU A 38 -63.36 66.74 29.16
CA GLU A 38 -63.84 65.36 29.15
C GLU A 38 -63.94 64.81 27.72
N LEU A 39 -64.21 65.67 26.73
CA LEU A 39 -64.23 65.31 25.32
C LEU A 39 -62.83 64.95 24.81
N THR A 40 -61.83 65.79 25.10
CA THR A 40 -60.42 65.55 24.74
C THR A 40 -59.85 64.28 25.36
N HIS A 41 -60.22 63.98 26.61
CA HIS A 41 -59.76 62.75 27.27
C HIS A 41 -60.30 61.50 26.59
N LYS A 42 -61.60 61.51 26.22
CA LYS A 42 -62.22 60.41 25.47
C LYS A 42 -61.59 60.22 24.09
N ASP A 43 -61.26 61.31 23.39
CA ASP A 43 -60.58 61.23 22.10
C ASP A 43 -59.18 60.62 22.22
N ILE A 44 -58.42 60.98 23.26
CA ILE A 44 -57.10 60.40 23.55
C ILE A 44 -57.20 58.91 23.90
N GLU A 45 -58.16 58.54 24.74
CA GLU A 45 -58.43 57.14 25.09
C GLU A 45 -58.75 56.32 23.85
N TYR A 46 -59.65 56.81 22.99
CA TYR A 46 -59.98 56.19 21.72
C TYR A 46 -58.77 56.05 20.78
N LEU A 47 -57.92 57.07 20.70
CA LEU A 47 -56.68 57.01 19.92
C LEU A 47 -55.73 55.95 20.47
N LYS A 48 -55.54 55.92 21.80
CA LYS A 48 -54.68 54.96 22.47
C LYS A 48 -55.14 53.52 22.19
N GLU A 49 -56.43 53.23 22.40
CA GLU A 49 -57.00 51.91 22.12
C GLU A 49 -56.78 51.51 20.66
N ASN A 50 -57.02 52.42 19.72
CA ASN A 50 -56.77 52.14 18.29
C ASN A 50 -55.30 51.89 17.97
N PHE A 51 -54.38 52.61 18.61
CA PHE A 51 -52.95 52.39 18.43
C PHE A 51 -52.50 51.05 19.02
N ASP A 52 -52.97 50.71 20.22
CA ASP A 52 -52.67 49.44 20.88
C ASP A 52 -53.15 48.26 20.02
N ILE A 53 -54.39 48.32 19.49
CA ILE A 53 -54.93 47.30 18.57
C ILE A 53 -54.09 47.20 17.29
N LYS A 54 -53.65 48.33 16.73
CA LYS A 54 -52.82 48.32 15.51
C LYS A 54 -51.43 47.72 15.78
N LEU A 55 -50.84 48.03 16.93
CA LEU A 55 -49.55 47.48 17.34
C LEU A 55 -49.63 45.97 17.55
N GLU A 56 -50.67 45.48 18.22
CA GLU A 56 -50.93 44.04 18.40
C GLU A 56 -51.04 43.33 17.04
N LYS A 57 -51.84 43.87 16.11
CA LYS A 57 -51.98 43.29 14.76
C LYS A 57 -50.67 43.27 13.97
N VAL A 58 -49.85 44.30 14.11
CA VAL A 58 -48.52 44.35 13.47
C VAL A 58 -47.60 43.30 14.08
N GLN A 59 -47.58 43.19 15.41
CA GLN A 59 -46.79 42.19 16.13
C GLN A 59 -47.18 40.77 15.70
N ASP A 60 -48.48 40.46 15.67
CA ASP A 60 -48.98 39.14 15.26
C ASP A 60 -48.64 38.85 13.79
N SER A 61 -48.77 39.84 12.90
CA SER A 61 -48.39 39.66 11.50
C SER A 61 -46.90 39.38 11.34
N LEU A 62 -46.04 40.06 12.11
CA LEU A 62 -44.59 39.83 12.09
C LEU A 62 -44.23 38.47 12.67
N ASN A 63 -44.81 38.08 13.81
CA ASN A 63 -44.60 36.76 14.42
C ASN A 63 -44.98 35.64 13.44
N ASN A 64 -46.15 35.74 12.81
CA ASN A 64 -46.58 34.77 11.80
C ASN A 64 -45.60 34.67 10.61
N LYS A 65 -45.10 35.81 10.11
CA LYS A 65 -44.09 35.81 9.03
C LYS A 65 -42.78 35.17 9.48
N ILE A 66 -42.32 35.46 10.69
CA ILE A 66 -41.10 34.88 11.26
C ILE A 66 -41.25 33.36 11.40
N ASP A 67 -42.39 32.89 11.90
CA ASP A 67 -42.63 31.46 12.09
C ASP A 67 -42.73 30.71 10.75
N ASN A 68 -43.37 31.32 9.74
CA ASN A 68 -43.37 30.76 8.39
C ASN A 68 -41.96 30.62 7.82
N VAL A 69 -41.14 31.67 7.89
CA VAL A 69 -39.74 31.63 7.42
C VAL A 69 -38.92 30.59 8.19
N ARG A 70 -39.11 30.47 9.51
CA ARG A 70 -38.43 29.45 10.32
C ARG A 70 -38.80 28.04 9.89
N ASN A 71 -40.08 27.80 9.62
CA ASN A 71 -40.56 26.48 9.19
C ASN A 71 -40.05 26.12 7.78
N GLU A 72 -40.03 27.07 6.85
CA GLU A 72 -39.45 26.89 5.51
C GLU A 72 -37.96 26.57 5.59
N LEU A 73 -37.18 27.36 6.34
CA LEU A 73 -35.75 27.12 6.52
C LEU A 73 -35.47 25.77 7.19
N LYS A 74 -36.28 25.37 8.17
CA LYS A 74 -36.15 24.05 8.81
C LYS A 74 -36.35 22.93 7.79
N ALA A 75 -37.38 23.02 6.96
CA ALA A 75 -37.65 22.02 5.93
C ALA A 75 -36.53 21.96 4.87
N ASP A 76 -35.98 23.10 4.47
CA ASP A 76 -34.85 23.18 3.55
C ASP A 76 -33.58 22.56 4.14
N ILE A 77 -33.29 22.82 5.42
CA ILE A 77 -32.17 22.21 6.13
C ILE A 77 -32.32 20.68 6.19
N GLU A 78 -33.49 20.18 6.60
CA GLU A 78 -33.76 18.74 6.66
C GLU A 78 -33.58 18.05 5.29
N LYS A 79 -34.01 18.74 4.22
CA LYS A 79 -33.83 18.25 2.84
C LYS A 79 -32.36 18.20 2.44
N VAL A 80 -31.58 19.24 2.75
CA VAL A 80 -30.13 19.27 2.47
C VAL A 80 -29.40 18.18 3.25
N GLU A 81 -29.70 18.02 4.53
CA GLU A 81 -29.10 16.97 5.38
C GLU A 81 -29.38 15.57 4.83
N SER A 82 -30.63 15.31 4.44
CA SER A 82 -31.03 14.03 3.83
C SER A 82 -30.29 13.75 2.51
N ASN A 83 -30.19 14.75 1.63
CA ASN A 83 -29.47 14.63 0.37
C ASN A 83 -27.97 14.36 0.58
N LEU A 84 -27.32 15.11 1.48
CA LEU A 84 -25.91 14.91 1.80
C LEU A 84 -25.65 13.52 2.37
N LYS A 85 -26.52 13.04 3.27
CA LYS A 85 -26.42 11.69 3.81
C LYS A 85 -26.51 10.63 2.70
N PHE A 86 -27.46 10.78 1.77
CA PHE A 86 -27.61 9.87 0.64
C PHE A 86 -26.39 9.88 -0.29
N GLU A 87 -25.83 11.05 -0.60
CA GLU A 87 -24.62 11.16 -1.41
C GLU A 87 -23.41 10.51 -0.74
N ILE A 88 -23.24 10.70 0.58
CA ILE A 88 -22.18 10.06 1.36
C ILE A 88 -22.32 8.54 1.32
N GLU A 89 -23.53 7.99 1.51
CA GLU A 89 -23.79 6.55 1.44
C GLU A 89 -23.49 5.97 0.04
N LYS A 90 -23.81 6.73 -1.01
CA LYS A 90 -23.50 6.36 -2.39
C LYS A 90 -21.99 6.33 -2.66
N VAL A 91 -21.25 7.32 -2.16
CA VAL A 91 -19.78 7.35 -2.27
C VAL A 91 -19.14 6.20 -1.48
N ASP A 92 -19.57 5.96 -0.24
CA ASP A 92 -19.05 4.87 0.60
C ASP A 92 -19.28 3.50 -0.04
N SER A 93 -20.48 3.26 -0.57
CA SER A 93 -20.79 2.00 -1.29
C SER A 93 -19.98 1.85 -2.59
N GLY A 94 -19.77 2.94 -3.33
CA GLY A 94 -18.90 2.96 -4.52
C GLY A 94 -17.46 2.58 -4.17
N LEU A 95 -16.87 3.24 -3.17
CA LEU A 95 -15.50 2.97 -2.72
C LEU A 95 -15.33 1.53 -2.21
N LYS A 96 -16.31 0.99 -1.48
CA LYS A 96 -16.30 -0.43 -1.05
C LYS A 96 -16.29 -1.39 -2.24
N SER A 97 -17.04 -1.07 -3.30
CA SER A 97 -17.06 -1.87 -4.53
C SER A 97 -15.71 -1.83 -5.24
N ASP A 98 -15.12 -0.64 -5.39
CA ASP A 98 -13.83 -0.45 -6.06
C ASP A 98 -12.70 -1.18 -5.31
N ILE A 99 -12.67 -1.10 -3.98
CA ILE A 99 -11.70 -1.82 -3.14
C ILE A 99 -11.84 -3.33 -3.37
N LYS A 100 -13.06 -3.87 -3.34
CA LYS A 100 -13.30 -5.29 -3.58
C LYS A 100 -12.86 -5.73 -4.98
N GLU A 101 -13.06 -4.90 -5.99
CA GLU A 101 -12.58 -5.20 -7.35
C GLU A 101 -11.05 -5.23 -7.42
N LEU A 102 -10.38 -4.29 -6.74
CA LEU A 102 -8.92 -4.26 -6.65
C LEU A 102 -8.36 -5.48 -5.91
N ASP A 103 -8.96 -5.88 -4.79
CA ASP A 103 -8.57 -7.09 -4.05
C ASP A 103 -8.65 -8.32 -4.95
N ASN A 104 -9.76 -8.51 -5.68
CA ASN A 104 -9.90 -9.63 -6.61
C ASN A 104 -8.85 -9.61 -7.73
N LYS A 105 -8.51 -8.42 -8.27
CA LYS A 105 -7.45 -8.27 -9.29
C LYS A 105 -6.08 -8.63 -8.73
N ILE A 106 -5.79 -8.22 -7.49
CA ILE A 106 -4.55 -8.53 -6.78
C ILE A 106 -4.44 -10.04 -6.56
N ASP A 107 -5.47 -10.69 -6.02
CA ASP A 107 -5.49 -12.15 -5.78
C ASP A 107 -5.28 -12.94 -7.07
N THR A 108 -5.91 -12.50 -8.16
CA THR A 108 -5.73 -13.10 -9.48
C THR A 108 -4.27 -12.99 -9.94
N LYS A 109 -3.65 -11.82 -9.76
CA LYS A 109 -2.25 -11.59 -10.15
C LYS A 109 -1.26 -12.39 -9.31
N PHE A 110 -1.51 -12.54 -8.01
CA PHE A 110 -0.71 -13.42 -7.15
C PHE A 110 -0.83 -14.88 -7.61
N THR A 111 -2.05 -15.35 -7.87
CA THR A 111 -2.27 -16.72 -8.38
C THR A 111 -1.57 -16.95 -9.72
N GLU A 112 -1.59 -15.97 -10.64
CA GLU A 112 -0.84 -16.05 -11.91
C GLU A 112 0.67 -16.13 -11.70
N LEU A 113 1.21 -15.40 -10.72
CA LEU A 113 2.63 -15.41 -10.39
C LEU A 113 3.05 -16.73 -9.76
N ASP A 114 2.30 -17.25 -8.80
CA ASP A 114 2.55 -18.54 -8.17
C ASP A 114 2.61 -19.66 -9.22
N ASN A 115 1.63 -19.70 -10.13
CA ASN A 115 1.62 -20.64 -11.25
C ASN A 115 2.84 -20.52 -12.18
N LYS A 116 3.38 -19.31 -12.38
CA LYS A 116 4.60 -19.11 -13.17
C LYS A 116 5.83 -19.59 -12.41
N ILE A 117 5.89 -19.34 -11.11
CA ILE A 117 6.98 -19.80 -10.22
C ILE A 117 7.00 -21.33 -10.21
N ASP A 118 5.86 -21.98 -10.00
CA ASP A 118 5.74 -23.45 -9.99
C ASP A 118 6.22 -24.09 -11.29
N LYS A 119 5.89 -23.48 -12.44
CA LYS A 119 6.34 -23.94 -13.75
C LYS A 119 7.86 -23.84 -13.90
N VAL A 120 8.44 -22.71 -13.49
CA VAL A 120 9.89 -22.51 -13.52
C VAL A 120 10.59 -23.51 -12.60
N GLU A 121 10.08 -23.68 -11.37
CA GLU A 121 10.64 -24.63 -10.40
C GLU A 121 10.60 -26.07 -10.94
N THR A 122 9.48 -26.48 -11.54
CA THR A 122 9.33 -27.81 -12.14
C THR A 122 10.29 -28.02 -13.30
N SER A 123 10.46 -27.02 -14.17
CA SER A 123 11.42 -27.08 -15.28
C SER A 123 12.84 -27.22 -14.77
N LEU A 124 13.24 -26.40 -13.79
CA LEU A 124 14.58 -26.45 -13.22
C LEU A 124 14.86 -27.78 -12.51
N LYS A 125 13.87 -28.33 -11.79
CA LYS A 125 13.98 -29.68 -11.19
C LYS A 125 14.22 -30.75 -12.26
N SER A 126 13.53 -30.67 -13.40
CA SER A 126 13.73 -31.58 -14.54
C SER A 126 15.14 -31.46 -15.12
N ASP A 127 15.60 -30.23 -15.39
CA ASP A 127 16.93 -29.98 -15.96
C ASP A 127 18.05 -30.45 -15.02
N ILE A 128 17.93 -30.19 -13.72
CA ILE A 128 18.87 -30.67 -12.70
C ILE A 128 18.90 -32.20 -12.66
N ALA A 129 17.75 -32.87 -12.73
CA ALA A 129 17.68 -34.33 -12.75
C ALA A 129 18.34 -34.91 -14.01
N PHE A 130 18.12 -34.30 -15.17
CA PHE A 130 18.76 -34.67 -16.43
C PHE A 130 20.29 -34.57 -16.34
N VAL A 131 20.81 -33.41 -15.92
CA VAL A 131 22.26 -33.20 -15.73
C VAL A 131 22.84 -34.17 -14.70
N SER A 132 22.12 -34.44 -13.60
CA SER A 132 22.56 -35.39 -12.58
C SER A 132 22.74 -36.81 -13.16
N ASN A 133 21.85 -37.21 -14.08
CA ASN A 133 21.95 -38.49 -14.78
C ASN A 133 23.14 -38.52 -15.75
N GLU A 134 23.34 -37.46 -16.55
CA GLU A 134 24.51 -37.37 -17.45
C GLU A 134 25.83 -37.43 -16.67
N VAL A 135 25.95 -36.71 -15.55
CA VAL A 135 27.13 -36.77 -14.68
C VAL A 135 27.34 -38.17 -14.11
N ALA A 136 26.28 -38.90 -13.75
CA ALA A 136 26.39 -40.27 -13.27
C ALA A 136 26.93 -41.23 -14.34
N LEU A 137 26.49 -41.07 -15.60
CA LEU A 137 27.00 -41.84 -16.74
C LEU A 137 28.48 -41.53 -17.00
N VAL A 138 28.87 -40.25 -17.03
CA VAL A 138 30.28 -39.85 -17.21
C VAL A 138 31.17 -40.42 -16.11
N ARG A 139 30.71 -40.42 -14.86
CA ARG A 139 31.45 -41.05 -13.74
C ARG A 139 31.68 -42.53 -13.97
N LYS A 140 30.67 -43.26 -14.47
CA LYS A 140 30.79 -44.68 -14.80
C LYS A 140 31.80 -44.92 -15.93
N ASP A 141 31.75 -44.11 -16.98
CA ASP A 141 32.71 -44.21 -18.10
C ASP A 141 34.14 -43.92 -17.62
N MET A 142 34.33 -42.91 -16.76
CA MET A 142 35.63 -42.62 -16.15
C MET A 142 36.16 -43.78 -15.29
N ASP A 143 35.30 -44.48 -14.55
CA ASP A 143 35.68 -45.65 -13.76
C ASP A 143 36.15 -46.82 -14.65
N LEU A 144 35.47 -47.04 -15.78
CA LEU A 144 35.90 -48.03 -16.78
C LEU A 144 37.27 -47.68 -17.36
N VAL A 145 37.48 -46.44 -17.78
CA VAL A 145 38.77 -45.96 -18.30
C VAL A 145 39.88 -46.11 -17.26
N ARG A 146 39.60 -45.82 -15.97
CA ARG A 146 40.57 -46.04 -14.89
C ARG A 146 40.98 -47.50 -14.77
N LYS A 147 40.01 -48.42 -14.83
CA LYS A 147 40.26 -49.87 -14.78
C LYS A 147 41.09 -50.35 -15.98
N ASP A 148 40.78 -49.87 -17.18
CA ASP A 148 41.53 -50.22 -18.39
C ASP A 148 42.99 -49.72 -18.31
N MET A 149 43.21 -48.51 -17.78
CA MET A 149 44.57 -48.00 -17.53
C MET A 149 45.33 -48.83 -16.49
N GLU A 150 44.68 -49.28 -15.42
CA GLU A 150 45.30 -50.17 -14.42
C GLU A 150 45.71 -51.51 -15.03
N ILE A 151 44.84 -52.12 -15.85
CA ILE A 151 45.15 -53.36 -16.59
C ILE A 151 46.33 -53.15 -17.53
N ASN A 152 46.30 -52.09 -18.34
CA ASN A 152 47.39 -51.77 -19.28
C ASN A 152 48.73 -51.55 -18.54
N LYS A 153 48.70 -50.89 -17.38
CA LYS A 153 49.88 -50.71 -16.53
C LYS A 153 50.42 -52.05 -16.01
N MET A 154 49.55 -52.97 -15.56
CA MET A 154 49.95 -54.31 -15.12
C MET A 154 50.57 -55.13 -16.25
N GLU A 155 49.95 -55.11 -17.44
CA GLU A 155 50.45 -55.82 -18.62
C GLU A 155 51.82 -55.28 -19.06
N LEU A 156 51.97 -53.95 -19.14
CA LEU A 156 53.26 -53.33 -19.45
C LEU A 156 54.34 -53.70 -18.44
N ASN A 157 54.02 -53.68 -17.14
CA ASN A 157 54.93 -54.11 -16.08
C ASN A 157 55.34 -55.59 -16.23
N SER A 158 54.38 -56.47 -16.53
CA SER A 158 54.64 -57.89 -16.80
C SER A 158 55.60 -58.09 -17.98
N GLN A 159 55.37 -57.38 -19.09
CA GLN A 159 56.23 -57.40 -20.26
C GLN A 159 57.65 -56.89 -19.95
N LEU A 160 57.77 -55.80 -19.19
CA LEU A 160 59.06 -55.27 -18.74
C LEU A 160 59.84 -56.27 -17.88
N VAL A 161 59.18 -56.95 -16.93
CA VAL A 161 59.80 -58.01 -16.12
C VAL A 161 60.29 -59.17 -16.98
N LYS A 162 59.50 -59.58 -17.98
CA LYS A 162 59.88 -60.65 -18.92
C LYS A 162 61.08 -60.26 -19.79
N ILE A 163 61.14 -59.02 -20.28
CA ILE A 163 62.30 -58.51 -21.04
C ILE A 163 63.54 -58.45 -20.14
N THR A 164 63.38 -57.91 -18.93
CA THR A 164 64.47 -57.75 -17.95
C THR A 164 65.08 -59.11 -17.58
N SER A 165 64.26 -60.12 -17.27
CA SER A 165 64.72 -61.48 -16.96
C SER A 165 65.38 -62.18 -18.15
N LYS A 166 64.89 -61.97 -19.39
CA LYS A 166 65.54 -62.47 -20.61
C LYS A 166 66.91 -61.82 -20.85
N LEU A 167 67.02 -60.50 -20.63
CA LEU A 167 68.29 -59.78 -20.74
C LEU A 167 69.29 -60.22 -19.67
N GLU A 168 68.83 -60.40 -18.42
CA GLU A 168 69.66 -60.83 -17.31
C GLU A 168 70.20 -62.25 -17.52
N SER A 169 69.36 -63.21 -17.93
CA SER A 169 69.78 -64.57 -18.24
C SER A 169 70.74 -64.64 -19.41
N SER A 170 70.48 -63.90 -20.49
CA SER A 170 71.42 -63.76 -21.62
C SER A 170 72.76 -63.18 -21.18
N SER A 171 72.75 -62.11 -20.38
CA SER A 171 73.98 -61.49 -19.88
C SER A 171 74.77 -62.45 -18.99
N LYS A 172 74.11 -63.18 -18.08
CA LYS A 172 74.75 -64.22 -17.25
C LYS A 172 75.42 -65.30 -18.11
N LEU A 173 74.77 -65.75 -19.18
CA LEU A 173 75.35 -66.72 -20.13
C LEU A 173 76.58 -66.14 -20.82
N HIS A 174 76.52 -64.90 -21.31
CA HIS A 174 77.66 -64.25 -21.95
C HIS A 174 78.84 -64.08 -20.97
N TYR A 175 78.59 -63.62 -19.74
CA TYR A 175 79.64 -63.54 -18.72
C TYR A 175 80.27 -64.89 -18.43
N TRP A 176 79.46 -65.95 -18.36
CA TRP A 176 79.94 -67.32 -18.18
C TRP A 176 80.82 -67.77 -19.37
N MET A 177 80.38 -67.55 -20.61
CA MET A 177 81.15 -67.86 -21.82
C MET A 177 82.45 -67.05 -21.93
N PHE A 178 82.42 -65.75 -21.66
CA PHE A 178 83.64 -64.93 -21.65
C PHE A 178 84.61 -65.43 -20.57
N GLY A 179 84.11 -65.84 -19.40
CA GLY A 179 84.93 -66.45 -18.36
C GLY A 179 85.67 -67.71 -18.82
N THR A 180 85.00 -68.62 -19.55
CA THR A 180 85.65 -69.82 -20.11
C THR A 180 86.67 -69.47 -21.19
N VAL A 181 86.32 -68.54 -22.09
CA VAL A 181 87.24 -68.04 -23.14
C VAL A 181 88.48 -67.42 -22.51
N ILE A 182 88.34 -66.51 -21.54
CA ILE A 182 89.46 -65.88 -20.83
C ILE A 182 90.31 -66.95 -20.13
N THR A 183 89.69 -67.92 -19.45
CA THR A 183 90.42 -69.00 -18.75
C THR A 183 91.25 -69.85 -19.71
N LEU A 184 90.69 -70.20 -20.87
CA LEU A 184 91.42 -70.93 -21.92
C LEU A 184 92.59 -70.11 -22.48
N PHE A 185 92.39 -68.82 -22.77
CA PHE A 185 93.46 -67.93 -23.26
C PHE A 185 94.59 -67.74 -22.24
N VAL A 186 94.26 -67.54 -20.95
CA VAL A 186 95.27 -67.42 -19.89
C VAL A 186 96.01 -68.75 -19.68
N GLY A 187 95.28 -69.87 -19.70
CA GLY A 187 95.86 -71.20 -19.55
C GLY A 187 96.84 -71.56 -20.67
N THR A 188 96.50 -71.28 -21.93
CA THR A 188 97.41 -71.50 -23.08
C THR A 188 98.63 -70.59 -23.04
N LEU A 189 98.48 -69.33 -22.63
CA LEU A 189 99.62 -68.41 -22.48
C LEU A 189 100.58 -68.91 -21.38
N LEU A 190 100.05 -69.33 -20.22
CA LEU A 190 100.83 -69.87 -19.11
C LEU A 190 101.60 -71.15 -19.49
N THR A 191 101.03 -72.04 -20.30
CA THR A 191 101.74 -73.25 -20.77
C THR A 191 102.79 -72.94 -21.84
N LEU A 192 102.58 -71.90 -22.66
CA LEU A 192 103.53 -71.47 -23.69
C LEU A 192 104.73 -70.70 -23.12
N ILE A 193 104.58 -69.93 -22.04
CA ILE A 193 105.67 -69.13 -21.44
C ILE A 193 106.93 -69.98 -21.14
N PRO A 194 106.85 -71.14 -20.44
CA PRO A 194 108.02 -72.00 -20.19
C PRO A 194 108.65 -72.57 -21.47
N ILE A 195 107.84 -72.88 -22.48
CA ILE A 195 108.30 -73.43 -23.76
C ILE A 195 109.10 -72.37 -24.52
N VAL A 196 108.56 -71.16 -24.60
CA VAL A 196 109.22 -70.01 -25.24
C VAL A 196 110.50 -69.65 -24.48
N TYR A 197 110.46 -69.63 -23.14
CA TYR A 197 111.64 -69.38 -22.31
C TYR A 197 112.72 -70.46 -22.50
N SER A 198 112.35 -71.74 -22.61
CA SER A 198 113.25 -72.86 -22.90
C SER A 198 113.91 -72.77 -24.29
N ILE A 199 113.18 -72.26 -25.29
CA ILE A 199 113.71 -72.04 -26.65
C ILE A 199 114.67 -70.82 -26.67
N LEU A 200 114.38 -69.77 -25.90
CA LEU A 200 115.17 -68.52 -25.88
C LEU A 200 116.43 -68.57 -25.00
N ASN A 201 116.50 -69.45 -23.99
CA ASN A 201 117.67 -69.63 -23.11
C ASN A 201 118.64 -70.75 -23.56
N LYS A 202 118.55 -71.18 -24.83
CA LYS A 202 119.61 -71.95 -25.51
C LYS A 202 120.58 -71.01 -26.19
#